data_AF-A0A7C5LZL3-F1
#
_entry.id   AF-A0A7C5LZL3-F1
#
_cell.length_a   1.000
_cell.length_b   1.000
_cell.length_c   1.000
_cell.angle_alpha   90.00
_cell.angle_beta   90.00
_cell.angle_gamma   90.00
#
_symmetry.space_group_name_H-M   'P 1'
#
loop_
_entity.id
_entity.type
_entity.pdbx_description
1 polymer ?
#
loop_
_entity_poly.entity_id
_entity_poly.type
_entity_poly.pdbx_seq_one_letter_code
_entity_poly.pdbx_strand_id
1 'polypeptide(L)'
;MYARIAYNGNPGGSRHGALQPYFFLDPYVPRNRATDIKDGTSNTIMIGERAGSPHIYRYTERIPMSYLGGILHGLNGGGWGDFLNGEHWLSGSLQDGNPGPDGGPCAMNCTNLRGLNFFSFHPGRVLYLMCDGSVQDMSESIDARSFAAAITRVKGDKFEWRD
;
A
#
# COMPACT_ATOMS: atom_id res chain seq x y z
N MET A 1 2.10 5.06 10.95
CA MET A 1 1.40 4.13 10.03
C MET A 1 0.18 4.81 9.44
N TYR A 2 -0.11 4.61 8.15
CA TYR A 2 -1.14 5.32 7.39
C TYR A 2 -2.53 5.27 8.04
N ALA A 3 -2.92 4.13 8.60
CA ALA A 3 -4.19 3.96 9.31
C ALA A 3 -4.38 4.94 10.48
N ARG A 4 -3.31 5.37 11.17
CA ARG A 4 -3.42 6.36 12.25
C ARG A 4 -3.84 7.74 11.70
N ILE A 5 -3.43 8.07 10.48
CA ILE A 5 -3.83 9.31 9.80
C ILE A 5 -5.27 9.14 9.29
N ALA A 6 -5.55 8.06 8.56
CA ALA A 6 -6.86 7.77 7.97
C ALA A 6 -8.02 7.70 9.01
N TYR A 7 -7.73 7.25 10.23
CA TYR A 7 -8.72 7.09 11.29
C TYR A 7 -8.52 8.06 12.47
N ASN A 8 -7.88 9.21 12.23
CA ASN A 8 -7.71 10.29 13.22
C ASN A 8 -7.22 9.77 14.60
N GLY A 9 -6.11 9.03 14.61
CA GLY A 9 -5.51 8.47 15.82
C GLY A 9 -6.09 7.13 16.28
N ASN A 10 -7.24 6.70 15.74
CA ASN A 10 -7.99 5.55 16.24
C ASN A 10 -8.10 4.42 15.20
N PRO A 11 -6.97 3.80 14.80
CA PRO A 11 -6.98 2.81 13.72
C PRO A 11 -7.82 1.58 14.06
N GLY A 12 -7.81 1.09 15.30
CA GLY A 12 -8.64 -0.03 15.78
C GLY A 12 -8.62 -1.32 14.95
N GLY A 13 -9.15 -2.41 15.50
CA GLY A 13 -9.43 -3.65 14.76
C GLY A 13 -8.26 -4.26 13.95
N SER A 14 -8.62 -5.14 13.02
CA SER A 14 -7.69 -5.78 12.10
C SER A 14 -7.39 -4.87 10.91
N ARG A 15 -6.11 -4.70 10.57
CA ARG A 15 -5.64 -3.92 9.41
C ARG A 15 -5.02 -4.76 8.31
N HIS A 16 -5.28 -6.06 8.35
CA HIS A 16 -4.67 -7.00 7.44
C HIS A 16 -5.37 -6.97 6.07
N GLY A 17 -4.58 -7.01 5.00
CA GLY A 17 -5.06 -7.10 3.62
C GLY A 17 -5.62 -8.48 3.24
N ALA A 18 -6.12 -8.59 2.02
CA ALA A 18 -6.70 -9.84 1.50
C ALA A 18 -5.65 -10.95 1.32
N LEU A 19 -4.47 -10.61 0.77
CA LEU A 19 -3.32 -11.50 0.71
C LEU A 19 -2.55 -11.42 2.03
N GLN A 20 -2.12 -12.57 2.54
CA GLN A 20 -1.31 -12.65 3.76
C GLN A 20 -0.07 -13.49 3.49
N PRO A 21 1.09 -13.11 4.07
CA PRO A 21 2.27 -13.95 3.98
C PRO A 21 1.97 -15.28 4.65
N TYR A 22 2.22 -16.38 3.94
CA TYR A 22 2.25 -17.71 4.52
C TYR A 22 3.71 -18.10 4.70
N PHE A 23 4.25 -17.87 5.90
CA PHE A 23 5.63 -18.18 6.23
C PHE A 23 5.76 -18.71 7.66
N PHE A 24 6.81 -19.48 7.93
CA PHE A 24 7.12 -20.08 9.23
C PHE A 24 7.35 -19.07 10.39
N LEU A 25 7.39 -17.76 10.11
CA LEU A 25 7.65 -16.70 11.11
C LEU A 25 6.37 -16.12 11.74
N ASP A 26 5.18 -16.37 11.19
CA ASP A 26 3.92 -15.96 11.80
C ASP A 26 2.89 -17.10 11.76
N PRO A 27 2.92 -18.02 12.75
CA PRO A 27 1.96 -19.12 12.84
C PRO A 27 0.54 -18.69 13.23
N TYR A 28 0.31 -17.38 13.46
CA TYR A 28 -0.96 -16.86 13.98
C TYR A 28 -1.81 -16.14 12.95
N VAL A 29 -1.40 -16.03 11.68
CA VAL A 29 -2.27 -15.46 10.66
C VAL A 29 -3.33 -16.50 10.27
N PRO A 30 -4.62 -16.31 10.62
CA PRO A 30 -5.67 -17.24 10.24
C PRO A 30 -5.73 -17.31 8.71
N ARG A 31 -5.99 -18.51 8.18
CA ARG A 31 -6.15 -18.70 6.73
C ARG A 31 -7.24 -17.77 6.23
N ASN A 32 -6.90 -16.86 5.33
CA ASN A 32 -7.88 -15.97 4.73
C ASN A 32 -8.76 -16.74 3.75
N ARG A 33 -10.07 -16.70 3.98
CA ARG A 33 -11.08 -17.13 3.02
C ARG A 33 -11.67 -15.90 2.36
N ALA A 34 -12.12 -16.04 1.11
CA ALA A 34 -12.88 -14.98 0.44
C ALA A 34 -14.10 -14.54 1.28
N THR A 35 -14.69 -15.45 2.06
CA THR A 35 -15.81 -15.18 2.97
C THR A 35 -15.46 -14.28 4.15
N ASP A 36 -14.18 -14.04 4.43
CA ASP A 36 -13.73 -13.16 5.52
C ASP A 36 -13.73 -11.68 5.11
N ILE A 37 -13.88 -11.40 3.82
CA ILE A 37 -14.04 -10.04 3.26
C ILE A 37 -15.49 -9.60 3.50
N LYS A 38 -15.71 -8.65 4.42
CA LYS A 38 -17.07 -8.30 4.90
C LYS A 38 -17.68 -7.06 4.24
N ASP A 39 -16.86 -6.20 3.68
CA ASP A 39 -17.23 -4.98 2.93
C ASP A 39 -17.44 -5.23 1.43
N GLY A 40 -17.11 -6.43 0.95
CA GLY A 40 -17.38 -6.91 -0.41
C GLY A 40 -16.12 -7.02 -1.27
N THR A 41 -16.02 -8.06 -2.08
CA THR A 41 -14.82 -8.36 -2.89
C THR A 41 -14.49 -7.27 -3.91
N SER A 42 -15.48 -6.51 -4.37
CA SER A 42 -15.29 -5.37 -5.27
C SER A 42 -14.76 -4.11 -4.56
N ASN A 43 -14.80 -4.06 -3.23
CA ASN A 43 -14.35 -2.93 -2.42
C ASN A 43 -12.98 -3.17 -1.77
N THR A 44 -12.50 -4.41 -1.73
CA THR A 44 -11.22 -4.76 -1.10
C THR A 44 -10.11 -4.92 -2.13
N ILE A 45 -9.01 -4.20 -1.93
CA ILE A 45 -7.78 -4.31 -2.72
C ILE A 45 -7.10 -5.66 -2.43
N MET A 46 -6.75 -6.38 -3.49
CA MET A 46 -5.94 -7.60 -3.44
C MET A 46 -4.45 -7.30 -3.69
N ILE A 47 -4.15 -6.55 -4.76
CA ILE A 47 -2.79 -6.18 -5.17
C ILE A 47 -2.80 -4.70 -5.58
N GLY A 48 -1.82 -3.92 -5.13
CA GLY A 48 -1.61 -2.56 -5.61
C GLY A 48 -0.34 -2.44 -6.42
N GLU A 49 -0.35 -1.57 -7.43
CA GLU A 49 0.80 -1.32 -8.28
C GLU A 49 1.96 -0.67 -7.50
N ARG A 50 3.16 -1.16 -7.78
CA ARG A 50 4.42 -0.69 -7.19
C ARG A 50 5.52 -0.70 -8.24
N ALA A 51 5.51 0.32 -9.09
CA ALA A 51 6.43 0.41 -10.21
C ALA A 51 7.84 0.91 -9.82
N GLY A 52 8.82 0.62 -10.67
CA GLY A 52 10.17 1.20 -10.60
C GLY A 52 11.15 0.49 -9.67
N SER A 53 10.71 -0.44 -8.82
CA SER A 53 11.61 -1.31 -8.04
C SER A 53 12.62 -2.03 -8.95
N PRO A 54 13.89 -2.19 -8.56
CA PRO A 54 14.51 -1.78 -7.28
C PRO A 54 14.96 -0.33 -7.20
N HIS A 55 14.85 0.47 -8.26
CA HIS A 55 15.24 1.89 -8.19
C HIS A 55 14.25 2.70 -7.36
N ILE A 56 14.76 3.71 -6.66
CA ILE A 56 13.92 4.59 -5.84
C ILE A 56 13.52 5.81 -6.66
N TYR A 57 12.23 6.08 -6.68
CA TYR A 57 11.65 7.26 -7.28
C TYR A 57 10.99 8.12 -6.20
N ARG A 58 11.09 9.44 -6.37
CA ARG A 58 10.27 10.45 -5.68
C ARG A 58 9.56 11.22 -6.77
N TYR A 59 8.23 11.08 -6.82
CA TYR A 59 7.48 11.45 -8.01
C TYR A 59 8.13 10.84 -9.25
N THR A 60 8.50 11.65 -10.24
CA THR A 60 9.15 11.20 -11.48
C THR A 60 10.69 11.18 -11.39
N GLU A 61 11.27 11.70 -10.30
CA GLU A 61 12.72 11.78 -10.15
C GLU A 61 13.29 10.49 -9.55
N ARG A 62 14.24 9.89 -10.26
CA ARG A 62 15.01 8.76 -9.73
C ARG A 62 16.08 9.25 -8.78
N ILE A 63 16.08 8.76 -7.54
CA ILE A 63 17.14 9.04 -6.59
C ILE A 63 18.45 8.41 -7.09
N PRO A 64 19.57 9.16 -7.11
CA PRO A 64 20.87 8.62 -7.48
C PRO A 64 21.29 7.45 -6.60
N MET A 65 22.08 6.53 -7.16
CA MET A 65 22.69 5.41 -6.44
C MET A 65 23.90 5.85 -5.59
N SER A 66 23.80 7.01 -4.94
CA SER A 66 24.73 7.43 -3.88
C SER A 66 24.43 6.64 -2.60
N TYR A 67 25.34 6.66 -1.61
CA TYR A 67 25.31 5.83 -0.40
C TYR A 67 23.90 5.43 0.09
N LEU A 68 23.06 6.42 0.44
CA LEU A 68 21.69 6.15 0.90
C LEU A 68 20.79 5.53 -0.18
N GLY A 69 20.83 6.03 -1.41
CA GLY A 69 20.07 5.47 -2.53
C GLY A 69 20.45 4.02 -2.84
N GLY A 70 21.74 3.67 -2.70
CA GLY A 70 22.22 2.29 -2.83
C GLY A 70 21.69 1.35 -1.75
N ILE A 71 21.65 1.80 -0.49
CA ILE A 71 21.07 1.03 0.61
C ILE A 71 19.57 0.80 0.37
N LEU A 72 18.83 1.86 0.04
CA LEU A 72 17.38 1.78 -0.19
C LEU A 72 17.06 0.88 -1.38
N HIS A 73 17.85 0.92 -2.45
CA HIS A 73 17.71 0.06 -3.61
C HIS A 73 17.76 -1.43 -3.25
N GLY A 74 18.74 -1.84 -2.44
CA GLY A 74 18.87 -3.24 -1.99
C GLY A 74 17.74 -3.69 -1.07
N LEU A 75 17.02 -2.74 -0.45
CA LEU A 75 15.91 -3.01 0.46
C LEU A 75 14.54 -2.82 -0.20
N ASN A 76 14.45 -2.33 -1.45
CA ASN A 76 13.14 -2.03 -2.04
C ASN A 76 12.41 -3.23 -2.64
N GLY A 77 13.12 -4.35 -2.81
CA GLY A 77 12.71 -5.48 -3.65
C GLY A 77 12.95 -5.18 -5.14
N GLY A 78 12.91 -6.19 -6.00
CA GLY A 78 13.17 -5.97 -7.45
C GLY A 78 12.58 -6.97 -8.43
N GLY A 79 12.32 -8.20 -8.01
CA GLY A 79 11.69 -9.22 -8.86
C GLY A 79 10.19 -9.36 -8.59
N TRP A 80 9.39 -9.77 -9.58
CA TRP A 80 7.95 -10.01 -9.37
C TRP A 80 7.64 -10.98 -8.22
N GLY A 81 8.42 -12.05 -8.08
CA GLY A 81 8.30 -13.03 -7.00
C GLY A 81 9.10 -12.70 -5.74
N ASP A 82 9.66 -11.51 -5.64
CA ASP A 82 10.43 -11.07 -4.47
C ASP A 82 9.49 -10.85 -3.28
N PHE A 83 9.80 -11.47 -2.15
CA PHE A 83 9.04 -11.29 -0.92
C PHE A 83 8.93 -9.81 -0.52
N LEU A 84 9.97 -9.01 -0.79
CA LEU A 84 9.97 -7.58 -0.50
C LEU A 84 9.00 -6.78 -1.39
N ASN A 85 8.54 -7.33 -2.52
CA ASN A 85 7.47 -6.70 -3.30
C ASN A 85 6.07 -7.09 -2.78
N GLY A 86 5.92 -8.29 -2.20
CA GLY A 86 4.66 -8.75 -1.60
C GLY A 86 4.41 -8.24 -0.18
N GLU A 87 5.46 -7.98 0.60
CA GLU A 87 5.38 -7.39 1.93
C GLU A 87 5.25 -5.86 1.83
N HIS A 88 4.02 -5.36 1.97
CA HIS A 88 3.73 -3.93 1.88
C HIS A 88 2.82 -3.43 3.00
N TRP A 89 3.39 -3.22 4.19
CA TRP A 89 2.67 -2.61 5.30
C TRP A 89 2.62 -1.08 5.19
N LEU A 90 1.54 -0.56 4.57
CA LEU A 90 1.42 0.85 4.20
C LEU A 90 1.52 1.81 5.42
N SER A 91 2.57 2.62 5.41
CA SER A 91 2.82 3.68 6.38
C SER A 91 2.54 5.08 5.86
N GLY A 92 2.60 5.26 4.54
CA GLY A 92 2.55 6.56 3.87
C GLY A 92 3.84 7.36 4.03
N SER A 93 4.14 8.19 3.05
CA SER A 93 5.20 9.19 3.09
C SER A 93 4.64 10.58 3.40
N LEU A 94 5.52 11.51 3.75
CA LEU A 94 5.24 12.93 3.60
C LEU A 94 5.07 13.27 2.11
N GLN A 95 4.49 14.44 1.81
CA GLN A 95 4.28 14.89 0.43
C GLN A 95 5.59 14.95 -0.36
N ASP A 96 6.72 15.26 0.27
CA ASP A 96 8.02 15.29 -0.40
C ASP A 96 8.63 13.89 -0.70
N GLY A 97 7.89 12.81 -0.40
CA GLY A 97 8.33 11.43 -0.59
C GLY A 97 9.27 10.89 0.51
N ASN A 98 9.54 11.66 1.57
CA ASN A 98 10.31 11.19 2.71
C ASN A 98 9.44 10.44 3.73
N PRO A 99 10.00 9.48 4.48
CA PRO A 99 9.30 8.92 5.63
C PRO A 99 9.08 9.99 6.71
N GLY A 100 7.87 10.04 7.26
CA GLY A 100 7.55 10.83 8.45
C GLY A 100 7.72 10.01 9.74
N PRO A 101 7.82 10.66 10.92
CA PRO A 101 8.05 9.99 12.20
C PRO A 101 6.91 9.01 12.57
N ASP A 102 5.69 9.30 12.13
CA ASP A 102 4.50 8.47 12.35
C ASP A 102 3.90 7.97 11.02
N GLY A 103 4.72 7.86 9.97
CA GLY A 103 4.25 7.73 8.58
C GLY A 103 3.83 9.08 7.99
N GLY A 104 3.01 9.06 6.95
CA GLY A 104 2.59 10.30 6.31
C GLY A 104 1.30 10.19 5.49
N PRO A 105 0.72 11.34 5.11
CA PRO A 105 -0.58 11.42 4.45
C PRO A 105 -0.56 10.93 3.00
N CYS A 106 0.62 10.86 2.36
CA CYS A 106 0.71 10.43 0.99
C CYS A 106 0.77 8.90 0.90
N ALA A 107 -0.26 8.30 0.33
CA ALA A 107 -0.38 6.84 0.19
C ALA A 107 0.20 6.30 -1.13
N MET A 108 0.32 7.17 -2.14
CA MET A 108 0.72 6.78 -3.48
C MET A 108 1.47 7.90 -4.22
N ASN A 109 2.31 7.54 -5.19
CA ASN A 109 3.04 8.43 -6.12
C ASN A 109 4.06 9.44 -5.55
N CYS A 110 4.05 9.80 -4.26
CA CYS A 110 5.14 10.61 -3.70
C CYS A 110 6.49 9.88 -3.68
N THR A 111 6.49 8.56 -3.50
CA THR A 111 7.67 7.70 -3.62
C THR A 111 7.28 6.26 -3.94
N ASN A 112 8.21 5.42 -4.39
CA ASN A 112 8.02 3.97 -4.50
C ASN A 112 8.73 3.16 -3.40
N LEU A 113 9.17 3.82 -2.32
CA LEU A 113 9.86 3.17 -1.20
C LEU A 113 8.98 2.14 -0.47
N ARG A 114 9.54 0.95 -0.21
CA ARG A 114 8.86 -0.19 0.44
C ARG A 114 8.24 0.21 1.77
N GLY A 115 6.99 -0.21 1.98
CA GLY A 115 6.20 0.09 3.16
C GLY A 115 5.70 1.53 3.26
N LEU A 116 6.11 2.45 2.37
CA LEU A 116 5.61 3.82 2.38
C LEU A 116 4.40 3.96 1.47
N ASN A 117 4.56 3.71 0.17
CA ASN A 117 3.56 4.07 -0.83
C ASN A 117 3.40 2.99 -1.91
N PHE A 118 2.24 3.00 -2.55
CA PHE A 118 2.03 2.46 -3.89
C PHE A 118 2.52 3.46 -4.94
N PHE A 119 2.83 3.00 -6.14
CA PHE A 119 3.49 3.87 -7.12
C PHE A 119 3.23 3.43 -8.55
N SER A 120 2.91 4.40 -9.40
CA SER A 120 2.85 4.28 -10.85
C SER A 120 3.64 5.38 -11.52
N PHE A 121 4.04 5.15 -12.77
CA PHE A 121 4.54 6.21 -13.64
C PHE A 121 3.40 6.98 -14.34
N HIS A 122 2.14 6.54 -14.18
CA HIS A 122 0.99 7.32 -14.60
C HIS A 122 0.79 8.53 -13.66
N PRO A 123 0.71 9.77 -14.20
CA PRO A 123 0.57 10.96 -13.36
C PRO A 123 -0.67 10.92 -12.48
N GLY A 124 -0.47 11.05 -11.17
CA GLY A 124 -1.54 11.21 -10.17
C GLY A 124 -2.41 9.99 -9.93
N ARG A 125 -2.11 8.85 -10.55
CA ARG A 125 -2.98 7.67 -10.57
C ARG A 125 -2.19 6.38 -10.39
N VAL A 126 -2.81 5.36 -9.79
CA VAL A 126 -2.21 4.05 -9.54
C VAL A 126 -3.26 2.96 -9.75
N LEU A 127 -2.86 1.83 -10.35
CA LEU A 127 -3.75 0.70 -10.57
C LEU A 127 -3.78 -0.26 -9.38
N TYR A 128 -4.96 -0.77 -9.08
CA TYR A 128 -5.20 -1.74 -8.02
C TYR A 128 -6.07 -2.88 -8.55
N LEU A 129 -5.65 -4.12 -8.28
CA LEU A 129 -6.46 -5.32 -8.49
C LEU A 129 -7.35 -5.52 -7.26
N MET A 130 -8.66 -5.62 -7.48
CA MET A 130 -9.65 -5.88 -6.43
C MET A 130 -9.85 -7.38 -6.21
N CYS A 131 -10.45 -7.76 -5.09
CA CYS A 131 -10.65 -9.17 -4.74
C CYS A 131 -11.62 -9.93 -5.65
N ASP A 132 -12.45 -9.22 -6.41
CA ASP A 132 -13.33 -9.79 -7.43
C ASP A 132 -12.68 -9.93 -8.82
N GLY A 133 -11.42 -9.51 -8.96
CA GLY A 133 -10.67 -9.55 -10.22
C GLY A 133 -10.83 -8.31 -11.10
N SER A 134 -11.64 -7.33 -10.70
CA SER A 134 -11.69 -6.03 -11.38
C SER A 134 -10.43 -5.21 -11.10
N VAL A 135 -10.09 -4.31 -12.02
CA VAL A 135 -9.00 -3.33 -11.83
C VAL A 135 -9.61 -1.97 -11.62
N GLN A 136 -9.19 -1.30 -10.54
CA GLN A 136 -9.56 0.06 -10.23
C GLN A 136 -8.34 0.97 -10.39
N ASP A 137 -8.57 2.12 -10.98
CA ASP A 137 -7.61 3.21 -11.04
C ASP A 137 -7.98 4.22 -9.94
N MET A 138 -7.07 4.47 -9.00
CA MET A 138 -7.29 5.43 -7.92
C MET A 138 -6.37 6.64 -8.02
N SER A 139 -6.94 7.82 -7.77
CA SER A 139 -6.21 9.09 -7.71
C SER A 139 -5.39 9.21 -6.43
N GLU A 140 -4.24 9.89 -6.49
CA GLU A 140 -3.46 10.28 -5.31
C GLU A 140 -4.20 11.22 -4.36
N SER A 141 -5.29 11.85 -4.83
CA SER A 141 -6.18 12.71 -4.06
C SER A 141 -7.30 11.97 -3.32
N ILE A 142 -7.35 10.64 -3.39
CA ILE A 142 -8.39 9.84 -2.72
C ILE A 142 -8.46 10.13 -1.22
N ASP A 143 -9.67 10.13 -0.67
CA ASP A 143 -9.87 10.24 0.77
C ASP A 143 -9.11 9.14 1.52
N ALA A 144 -8.34 9.54 2.53
CA ALA A 144 -7.44 8.64 3.23
C ALA A 144 -8.19 7.52 3.96
N ARG A 145 -9.41 7.79 4.44
CA ARG A 145 -10.23 6.80 5.11
C ARG A 145 -10.81 5.79 4.12
N SER A 146 -11.31 6.26 2.99
CA SER A 146 -11.77 5.38 1.90
C SER A 146 -10.65 4.47 1.42
N PHE A 147 -9.45 5.01 1.19
CA PHE A 147 -8.31 4.19 0.76
C PHE A 147 -7.86 3.19 1.84
N ALA A 148 -7.77 3.62 3.10
CA ALA A 148 -7.42 2.71 4.19
C ALA A 148 -8.46 1.59 4.38
N ALA A 149 -9.74 1.91 4.23
CA ALA A 149 -10.82 0.94 4.30
C ALA A 149 -10.69 -0.11 3.19
N ALA A 150 -10.41 0.32 1.95
CA ALA A 150 -10.21 -0.57 0.80
C ALA A 150 -9.05 -1.57 0.99
N ILE A 151 -8.04 -1.23 1.78
CA ILE A 151 -6.92 -2.13 2.09
C ILE A 151 -7.35 -3.22 3.10
N THR A 152 -8.22 -2.90 4.05
CA THR A 152 -8.48 -3.75 5.22
C THR A 152 -9.66 -4.69 5.03
N ARG A 153 -9.41 -5.99 4.83
CA ARG A 153 -10.48 -6.96 4.48
C ARG A 153 -11.56 -7.19 5.55
N VAL A 154 -11.20 -7.13 6.84
CA VAL A 154 -12.09 -7.55 7.96
C VAL A 154 -12.74 -6.37 8.65
N LYS A 155 -12.23 -5.15 8.44
CA LYS A 155 -12.70 -3.99 9.22
C LYS A 155 -14.16 -3.65 8.91
N GLY A 156 -14.65 -4.00 7.71
CA GLY A 156 -16.06 -3.86 7.35
C GLY A 156 -16.48 -2.40 7.18
N ASP A 157 -15.52 -1.50 6.98
CA ASP A 157 -15.76 -0.10 6.74
C ASP A 157 -16.51 0.04 5.40
N LYS A 158 -17.73 0.58 5.43
CA LYS A 158 -18.46 0.94 4.21
C LYS A 158 -18.02 2.32 3.79
N PHE A 159 -17.49 2.44 2.58
CA PHE A 159 -17.14 3.71 1.97
C PHE A 159 -17.62 3.70 0.51
N GLU A 160 -17.94 4.88 0.00
CA GLU A 160 -18.20 5.07 -1.42
C GLU A 160 -16.92 5.57 -2.07
N TRP A 161 -16.58 5.00 -3.21
CA TRP A 161 -15.62 5.60 -4.13
C TRP A 161 -16.22 6.92 -4.59
N ARG A 162 -15.72 8.04 -4.07
CA ARG A 162 -16.07 9.37 -4.57
C ARG A 162 -14.87 9.89 -5.35
N ASP A 163 -15.13 10.23 -6.59
CA ASP A 163 -14.19 10.85 -7.53
C ASP A 163 -13.67 12.19 -7.00
#